data_AF-A0AAD1VXG7-F1
#
_entry.id   AF-A0AAD1VXG7-F1
#
_cell.length_a   1.000
_cell.length_b   1.000
_cell.length_c   1.000
_cell.angle_alpha   90.00
_cell.angle_beta   90.00
_cell.angle_gamma   90.00
#
_symmetry.space_group_name_H-M   'P 1'
#
loop_
_entity.id
_entity.type
_entity.pdbx_description
1 polymer ?
#
loop_
_entity_poly.entity_id
_entity_poly.type
_entity_poly.pdbx_seq_one_letter_code
_entity_poly.pdbx_strand_id
1 'polypeptide(L)' 'MAEECHHLLQFQWEKATWRFRCLPFGLSSAPWCFTKLLKPVVALLRSRGIRMIIYLDDMLIMTQEIPHQGNIYHGH' A
#
# COMPACT_ATOMS: atom_id res chain seq x y z
N MET A 1 9.79 -19.17 -12.14
CA MET A 1 8.59 -18.53 -11.55
C MET A 1 8.45 -17.06 -11.94
N ALA A 2 9.43 -16.17 -11.66
CA ALA A 2 9.33 -14.75 -12.09
C ALA A 2 9.73 -14.52 -13.57
N GLU A 3 10.67 -15.30 -14.11
CA GLU A 3 11.14 -15.12 -15.51
C GLU A 3 10.13 -15.59 -16.57
N GLU A 4 9.19 -16.48 -16.25
CA GLU A 4 8.28 -17.10 -17.23
C GLU A 4 7.14 -16.20 -17.71
N CYS A 5 6.76 -15.15 -16.98
CA CYS A 5 5.56 -14.37 -17.28
C CYS A 5 5.82 -13.02 -17.98
N HIS A 6 7.07 -12.66 -18.27
CA HIS A 6 7.42 -11.37 -18.87
C HIS A 6 6.86 -11.15 -20.28
N HIS A 7 6.44 -12.21 -20.96
CA HIS A 7 5.75 -12.11 -22.26
C HIS A 7 4.28 -11.73 -22.12
N LEU A 8 3.64 -12.02 -20.99
CA LEU A 8 2.22 -11.76 -20.73
C LEU A 8 1.91 -10.29 -20.43
N LEU A 9 2.93 -9.50 -20.10
CA LEU A 9 2.81 -8.06 -19.80
C LEU A 9 3.33 -7.19 -20.95
N GLN A 10 3.21 -7.66 -22.18
CA GLN A 10 3.59 -6.93 -23.39
C GLN A 10 2.36 -6.43 -24.15
N PHE A 11 2.48 -5.26 -24.77
CA PHE A 11 1.46 -4.71 -25.66
C PHE A 11 2.11 -4.06 -26.88
N GLN A 12 1.37 -3.93 -27.97
CA GLN A 12 1.84 -3.26 -29.17
C GLN A 12 1.24 -1.86 -29.28
N TRP A 13 2.08 -0.90 -29.65
CA TRP A 13 1.69 0.49 -29.94
C TRP A 13 2.56 1.03 -31.07
N GLU A 14 1.95 1.63 -32.09
CA GLU A 14 2.65 2.22 -33.26
C GLU A 14 3.74 1.31 -33.86
N LYS A 15 3.42 0.02 -34.06
CA LYS A 15 4.35 -1.02 -34.59
C LYS A 15 5.54 -1.33 -33.69
N ALA A 16 5.59 -0.80 -32.47
CA ALA A 16 6.57 -1.14 -31.45
C ALA A 16 5.95 -2.02 -30.35
N THR A 17 6.75 -2.95 -29.82
CA THR A 17 6.37 -3.78 -28.67
C THR A 17 6.89 -3.15 -27.38
N TRP A 18 5.98 -2.90 -26.45
CA TRP A 18 6.27 -2.35 -25.13
C TRP A 18 6.04 -3.41 -24.07
N ARG A 19 6.77 -3.31 -22.96
CA ARG A 19 6.65 -4.21 -21.80
C ARG A 19 6.53 -3.40 -20.53
N PHE A 20 5.58 -3.76 -19.67
CA PHE A 20 5.50 -3.19 -18.34
C PHE A 20 6.73 -3.61 -17.50
N ARG A 21 7.43 -2.63 -16.93
CA ARG A 21 8.57 -2.86 -16.01
C ARG A 21 8.14 -3.10 -14.57
N CYS A 22 6.91 -2.70 -14.25
CA CYS A 22 6.25 -2.85 -12.98
C CYS A 22 4.91 -3.55 -13.18
N LEU A 23 4.25 -3.90 -12.08
CA LEU A 23 2.93 -4.50 -12.08
C LEU A 23 1.92 -3.52 -12.70
N PRO A 24 1.28 -3.84 -13.85
CA PRO A 24 0.33 -2.93 -14.48
C PRO A 24 -1.01 -2.89 -13.72
N PHE A 25 -1.65 -1.72 -13.73
CA PHE A 25 -3.03 -1.57 -13.28
C PHE A 25 -3.98 -2.36 -14.18
N GLY A 26 -5.05 -2.89 -13.60
CA GLY A 26 -6.05 -3.69 -14.33
C GLY A 26 -5.71 -5.18 -14.52
N LEU A 27 -4.52 -5.62 -14.10
CA LEU A 27 -4.22 -7.05 -14.01
C LEU A 27 -5.00 -7.66 -12.82
N SER A 28 -5.77 -8.71 -13.07
CA SER A 28 -6.60 -9.35 -12.03
C SER A 28 -5.83 -9.85 -10.81
N SER A 29 -4.54 -10.20 -10.99
CA SER A 29 -3.65 -10.62 -9.90
C SER A 29 -2.88 -9.48 -9.23
N ALA A 30 -2.87 -8.28 -9.82
CA ALA A 30 -2.14 -7.14 -9.25
C ALA A 30 -2.59 -6.76 -7.82
N PRO A 31 -3.91 -6.67 -7.53
CA PRO A 31 -4.41 -6.41 -6.17
C PRO A 31 -3.86 -7.40 -5.12
N TRP A 32 -3.82 -8.68 -5.49
CA TRP A 32 -3.37 -9.77 -4.62
C TRP A 32 -1.86 -9.69 -4.37
N CYS A 33 -1.06 -9.50 -5.43
CA CYS A 33 0.39 -9.34 -5.32
C CYS A 33 0.74 -8.14 -4.44
N PHE A 34 0.07 -7.00 -4.64
CA PHE A 34 0.27 -5.79 -3.88
C PHE A 34 -0.05 -5.99 -2.39
N THR A 35 -1.21 -6.58 -2.09
CA THR A 35 -1.61 -6.92 -0.72
C THR A 35 -0.62 -7.86 -0.04
N LYS A 36 -0.11 -8.88 -0.76
CA LYS A 36 0.90 -9.82 -0.23
C LYS A 36 2.21 -9.12 0.12
N LEU A 37 2.67 -8.20 -0.72
CA LEU A 37 3.88 -7.42 -0.50
C LEU A 37 3.72 -6.44 0.67
N LEU A 38 2.56 -5.81 0.80
CA LEU A 38 2.32 -4.82 1.86
C LEU A 38 2.13 -5.44 3.23
N LYS A 39 1.50 -6.62 3.36
CA LYS A 39 1.25 -7.30 4.64
C LYS A 39 2.41 -7.20 5.68
N PRO A 40 3.67 -7.56 5.37
CA PRO A 40 4.78 -7.42 6.32
C PRO A 40 5.11 -5.96 6.68
N VAL A 41 5.02 -5.03 5.72
CA VAL A 41 5.24 -3.59 5.95
C VAL A 41 4.19 -3.05 6.92
N VAL A 42 2.92 -3.45 6.73
CA VAL A 42 1.81 -3.07 7.61
C VAL A 42 1.99 -3.61 9.01
N ALA A 43 2.38 -4.88 9.14
CA ALA A 43 2.64 -5.49 10.43
C ALA A 43 3.72 -4.72 11.21
N LEU A 44 4.79 -4.31 10.51
CA LEU A 44 5.87 -3.51 11.09
C LEU A 44 5.42 -2.10 11.50
N LEU A 45 4.58 -1.44 10.69
CA LEU A 45 4.10 -0.10 11.03
C LEU A 45 3.09 -0.13 12.18
N ARG A 46 2.25 -1.16 12.23
CA ARG A 46 1.31 -1.38 13.35
C ARG A 46 2.04 -1.71 14.66
N SER A 47 3.14 -2.47 14.62
CA SER A 47 3.94 -2.73 15.82
C SER A 47 4.61 -1.48 16.38
N ARG A 48 4.79 -0.44 15.56
CA ARG A 48 5.27 0.89 15.96
C ARG A 48 4.17 1.84 16.42
N GLY A 49 2.93 1.35 16.60
CA GLY A 49 1.80 2.15 17.06
C GLY A 49 1.12 2.99 15.97
N ILE A 50 1.54 2.88 14.70
CA ILE A 50 0.92 3.60 13.59
C ILE A 50 -0.33 2.83 13.17
N ARG A 51 -1.50 3.45 13.33
CA ARG A 51 -2.76 2.89 12.83
C ARG A 51 -2.90 3.22 11.35
N MET A 52 -3.12 2.19 10.54
CA MET A 52 -3.38 2.35 9.11
C MET A 52 -4.30 1.26 8.58
N ILE A 53 -5.08 1.62 7.56
CA ILE A 53 -5.94 0.76 6.75
C ILE A 53 -5.38 0.78 5.33
N ILE A 54 -5.25 -0.38 4.72
CA ILE A 54 -4.76 -0.52 3.35
C ILE A 54 -5.79 -1.28 2.56
N TYR A 55 -6.20 -0.69 1.45
CA TYR A 55 -7.14 -1.25 0.52
C TYR A 55 -6.56 -1.15 -0.87
N LEU A 56 -6.08 -2.28 -1.40
CA LEU A 56 -5.62 -2.35 -2.78
C LEU A 56 -4.54 -1.30 -3.04
N ASP A 57 -4.75 -0.31 -3.89
CA ASP A 57 -3.80 0.76 -4.18
C ASP A 57 -3.85 1.95 -3.18
N ASP A 58 -4.85 1.97 -2.29
CA ASP A 58 -5.08 3.05 -1.33
C ASP A 58 -4.52 2.73 0.07
N MET A 59 -3.85 3.71 0.69
CA MET A 59 -3.35 3.62 2.07
C MET A 59 -3.88 4.79 2.90
N LEU A 60 -4.60 4.49 3.98
CA LEU A 60 -5.10 5.45 4.94
C LEU A 60 -4.31 5.36 6.25
N ILE A 61 -3.62 6.44 6.63
CA ILE A 61 -2.88 6.53 7.89
C ILE A 61 -3.68 7.40 8.87
N MET A 62 -3.91 6.88 10.07
CA MET A 62 -4.71 7.54 11.10
C MET A 62 -3.82 7.92 12.29
N THR A 63 -3.72 9.22 12.53
CA THR A 63 -3.16 9.78 13.77
C THR A 63 -4.30 10.25 14.68
N GLN A 64 -4.11 10.14 15.99
CA GLN A 64 -4.96 10.84 16.97
C GLN A 64 -4.09 11.89 17.63
N GLU A 65 -4.54 13.14 17.62
CA GLU A 65 -3.99 14.13 18.53
C GLU A 65 -4.28 13.67 19.96
N ILE A 66 -3.26 13.68 20.81
CA ILE A 66 -3.44 13.53 22.25
C ILE A 66 -4.10 14.85 22.70
N PRO A 67 -5.31 14.84 23.28
CA PRO A 67 -5.85 16.05 23.87
C PRO A 67 -4.83 16.52 24.92
N HIS A 68 -4.26 17.70 24.72
CA HIS A 68 -3.48 18.35 25.75
C HIS A 68 -4.34 18.41 27.02
N GLN A 69 -4.03 17.61 28.03
CA GLN A 69 -4.62 17.74 29.36
C GLN A 69 -4.07 19.04 29.98
N GLY A 70 -4.65 20.17 29.57
CA GLY A 70 -4.46 21.48 30.17
C GLY A 70 -5.31 21.60 31.44
N ASN A 71 -4.75 21.15 32.55
CA ASN A 71 -4.84 21.74 33.89
C ASN A 71 -6.04 22.66 34.23
N ILE A 72 -7.16 22.11 34.70
CA ILE A 72 -8.21 22.81 35.49
C ILE A 72 -8.97 21.68 36.22
N TYR A 73 -9.00 21.49 37.54
CA TYR A 73 -9.18 22.45 38.64
C TYR A 73 -8.46 21.97 39.91
N HIS A 74 -7.66 22.85 40.51
CA HIS A 74 -7.39 22.86 41.95
C HIS A 74 -7.66 24.29 42.41
N GLY A 75 -8.83 24.49 43.01
CA GLY A 75 -9.25 25.74 43.63
C GLY A 75 -10.18 25.37 44.77
N HIS A 76 -9.76 25.74 45.97
CA HIS A 76 -10.39 25.55 47.27
C HIS A 76 -11.86 25.99 47.33
#